data_AF-B1PMU1-F1
#
_entry.id   AF-B1PMU1-F1
#
_cell.length_a   1.000
_cell.length_b   1.000
_cell.length_c   1.000
_cell.angle_alpha   90.00
_cell.angle_beta   90.00
_cell.angle_gamma   90.00
#
_symmetry.space_group_name_H-M   'P 1'
#
loop_
_entity.id
_entity.type
_entity.pdbx_description
1 polymer ?
#
loop_
_entity_poly.entity_id
_entity_poly.type
_entity_poly.pdbx_seq_one_letter_code
_entity_poly.pdbx_strand_id
1 'polypeptide(L)'
;NERQPDVNIDSLEKLSHYWEDVRKYYAPFESGMNAPHTEVYMHEMPGGQYSNLQQQAKAVGLGDRFDEVKVMYRRVNDMFGDIVKVTPSSKVVGDMALFMVQNHLTEQDVLERGHSMDFPGSVVEMFSGDLGQPYGGFPKKLQEIILKGKEPLTVRPGELLEPVD
;
A
#
# COMPACT_ATOMS: atom_id res chain seq x y z
N ASN A 1 -32.15 12.79 -23.41
CA ASN A 1 -31.17 11.83 -23.98
C ASN A 1 -31.11 10.65 -23.01
N GLU A 2 -31.26 9.40 -23.46
CA GLU A 2 -31.46 8.23 -22.55
C GLU A 2 -30.32 7.98 -21.56
N ARG A 3 -29.10 8.45 -21.88
CA ARG A 3 -27.92 8.33 -21.01
C ARG A 3 -27.59 9.60 -20.24
N GLN A 4 -28.45 10.61 -20.30
CA GLN A 4 -28.20 11.88 -19.63
C GLN A 4 -28.35 11.71 -18.11
N PRO A 5 -27.33 12.09 -17.32
CA PRO A 5 -27.44 12.09 -15.88
C PRO A 5 -28.54 13.06 -15.42
N ASP A 6 -29.34 12.65 -14.44
CA ASP A 6 -30.36 13.49 -13.81
C ASP A 6 -29.72 14.38 -12.74
N VAL A 7 -29.09 15.48 -13.19
CA VAL A 7 -28.44 16.47 -12.33
C VAL A 7 -28.65 17.89 -12.87
N ASN A 8 -28.70 18.87 -11.96
CA ASN A 8 -28.75 20.28 -12.33
C ASN A 8 -27.32 20.88 -12.35
N ILE A 9 -26.82 21.18 -13.55
CA ILE A 9 -25.43 21.64 -13.74
C ILE A 9 -25.15 22.99 -13.05
N ASP A 10 -26.06 23.96 -13.14
CA ASP A 10 -25.89 25.29 -12.52
C ASP A 10 -25.77 25.20 -10.99
N SER A 11 -26.47 24.24 -10.38
CA SER A 11 -26.41 24.00 -8.94
C SER A 11 -25.09 23.36 -8.54
N LEU A 12 -24.56 22.44 -9.36
CA LEU A 12 -23.26 21.82 -9.14
C LEU A 12 -22.10 22.81 -9.29
N GLU A 13 -22.18 23.73 -10.26
CA GLU A 13 -21.18 24.79 -10.44
C GLU A 13 -21.15 25.75 -9.24
N LYS A 14 -22.32 26.16 -8.73
CA LYS A 14 -22.40 26.97 -7.50
C LYS A 14 -21.81 26.25 -6.30
N LEU A 15 -22.06 24.95 -6.17
CA LEU A 15 -21.47 24.13 -5.11
C LEU A 15 -19.95 24.01 -5.26
N SER A 16 -19.43 23.98 -6.48
CA SER A 16 -18.00 23.92 -6.77
C SER A 16 -17.25 25.15 -6.23
N HIS A 17 -17.80 26.37 -6.38
CA HIS A 17 -17.16 27.58 -5.84
C HIS A 17 -16.97 27.52 -4.32
N TYR A 18 -17.94 26.97 -3.59
CA TYR A 18 -17.80 26.76 -2.15
C TYR A 18 -16.64 25.80 -1.84
N TRP A 19 -16.56 24.67 -2.55
CA TRP A 19 -15.49 23.69 -2.35
C TRP A 19 -14.11 24.21 -2.77
N GLU A 20 -14.02 25.06 -3.79
CA GLU A 20 -12.79 25.74 -4.19
C GLU A 20 -12.25 26.64 -3.07
N ASP A 21 -13.12 27.39 -2.40
CA ASP A 21 -12.73 28.23 -1.27
C ASP A 21 -12.35 27.41 -0.04
N VAL A 22 -13.13 26.37 0.28
CA VAL A 22 -12.83 25.47 1.41
C VAL A 22 -11.49 24.76 1.22
N ARG A 23 -11.16 24.31 0.00
CA ARG A 23 -9.91 23.60 -0.30
C ARG A 23 -8.67 24.42 0.08
N LYS A 24 -8.73 25.76 -0.01
CA LYS A 24 -7.60 26.65 0.34
C LYS A 24 -7.19 26.51 1.82
N TYR A 25 -8.10 26.16 2.72
CA TYR A 25 -7.78 25.92 4.13
C TYR A 25 -6.90 24.67 4.35
N TYR A 26 -6.88 23.75 3.38
CA TYR A 26 -6.15 22.50 3.44
C TYR A 26 -4.83 22.52 2.67
N ALA A 27 -4.36 23.71 2.26
CA ALA A 27 -3.08 23.87 1.55
C ALA A 27 -1.89 23.14 2.19
N PRO A 28 -1.72 23.08 3.54
CA PRO A 28 -0.65 22.30 4.17
C PRO A 28 -0.73 20.77 3.97
N PHE A 29 -1.90 20.24 3.60
CA PHE A 29 -2.16 18.81 3.42
C PHE A 29 -2.21 18.39 1.95
N GLU A 30 -2.07 19.33 1.01
CA GLU A 30 -2.04 19.02 -0.42
C GLU A 30 -0.83 18.14 -0.74
N SER A 31 -1.05 17.04 -1.47
CA SER A 31 0.03 16.12 -1.89
C SER A 31 0.97 16.73 -2.94
N GLY A 32 0.55 17.83 -3.57
CA GLY A 32 1.24 18.47 -4.70
C GLY A 32 0.96 17.81 -6.05
N MET A 33 0.17 16.73 -6.10
CA MET A 33 -0.22 16.07 -7.34
C MET A 33 -1.60 16.55 -7.82
N ASN A 34 -1.61 17.45 -8.81
CA ASN A 34 -2.84 18.02 -9.39
C ASN A 34 -3.06 17.63 -10.87
N ALA A 35 -2.23 16.75 -11.41
CA ALA A 35 -2.25 16.37 -12.82
C ALA A 35 -2.31 14.85 -13.00
N PRO A 36 -2.83 14.35 -14.13
CA PRO A 36 -2.79 12.93 -14.46
C PRO A 36 -1.36 12.37 -14.38
N HIS A 37 -1.25 11.14 -13.87
CA HIS A 37 0.04 10.49 -13.66
C HIS A 37 0.00 9.05 -14.18
N THR A 38 0.70 8.78 -15.28
CA THR A 38 0.60 7.50 -16.01
C THR A 38 1.37 6.36 -15.34
N GLU A 39 2.31 6.64 -14.44
CA GLU A 39 3.04 5.59 -13.72
C GLU A 39 2.15 4.75 -12.79
N VAL A 40 0.88 5.12 -12.61
CA VAL A 40 -0.13 4.28 -11.94
C VAL A 40 -0.22 2.89 -12.54
N TYR A 41 0.00 2.74 -13.85
CA TYR A 41 0.04 1.44 -14.52
C TYR A 41 1.28 0.60 -14.18
N MET A 42 2.33 1.23 -13.63
CA MET A 42 3.57 0.56 -13.25
C MET A 42 3.55 0.17 -11.77
N HIS A 43 3.27 1.13 -10.89
CA HIS A 43 3.34 0.90 -9.44
C HIS A 43 2.03 0.40 -8.85
N GLU A 44 0.90 0.67 -9.51
CA GLU A 44 -0.44 0.20 -9.10
C GLU A 44 -0.87 0.62 -7.68
N MET A 45 -0.19 1.59 -7.07
CA MET A 45 -0.63 2.22 -5.83
C MET A 45 -2.03 2.85 -6.00
N PRO A 46 -2.99 2.52 -5.12
CA PRO A 46 -4.20 3.33 -4.96
C PRO A 46 -3.87 4.79 -4.62
N GLY A 47 -4.70 5.75 -5.03
CA GLY A 47 -4.41 7.18 -4.85
C GLY A 47 -4.14 7.59 -3.40
N GLY A 48 -4.91 7.06 -2.45
CA GLY A 48 -4.68 7.29 -1.01
C GLY A 48 -3.36 6.69 -0.52
N GLN A 49 -2.99 5.50 -1.04
CA GLN A 49 -1.71 4.87 -0.72
C GLN A 49 -0.54 5.71 -1.24
N TYR A 50 -0.63 6.25 -2.46
CA TYR A 50 0.44 7.07 -3.04
C TYR A 50 0.78 8.27 -2.16
N SER A 51 -0.24 9.05 -1.79
CA SER A 51 -0.03 10.27 -0.99
C SER A 51 0.48 9.94 0.42
N ASN A 52 -0.06 8.88 1.04
CA ASN A 52 0.41 8.42 2.35
C ASN A 52 1.86 7.93 2.31
N LEU A 53 2.20 7.10 1.33
CA LEU A 53 3.54 6.53 1.18
C LEU A 53 4.58 7.62 0.91
N GLN A 54 4.20 8.67 0.16
CA GLN A 54 5.07 9.83 -0.07
C GLN A 54 5.39 10.57 1.24
N GLN A 55 4.39 10.78 2.10
CA GLN A 55 4.60 11.41 3.40
C GLN A 55 5.42 10.52 4.34
N GLN A 56 5.17 9.20 4.33
CA GLN A 56 5.98 8.24 5.09
C GLN A 56 7.45 8.25 4.62
N ALA A 57 7.69 8.23 3.31
CA ALA A 57 9.03 8.32 2.74
C ALA A 57 9.75 9.60 3.21
N LYS A 58 9.07 10.75 3.17
CA LYS A 58 9.61 12.01 3.72
C LYS A 58 9.95 11.89 5.20
N ALA A 59 9.06 11.31 6.01
CA ALA A 59 9.26 11.17 7.46
C ALA A 59 10.46 10.28 7.82
N VAL A 60 10.84 9.32 6.97
CA VAL A 60 12.00 8.44 7.17
C VAL A 60 13.25 8.88 6.39
N GLY A 61 13.27 10.10 5.83
CA GLY A 61 14.42 10.64 5.10
C GLY A 61 14.62 10.09 3.69
N LEU A 62 13.59 9.45 3.11
CA LEU A 62 13.57 8.93 1.75
C LEU A 62 12.77 9.80 0.77
N GLY A 63 12.40 11.03 1.17
CA GLY A 63 11.60 11.94 0.34
C GLY A 63 12.20 12.18 -1.05
N ASP A 64 13.51 12.41 -1.12
CA ASP A 64 14.24 12.63 -2.39
C ASP A 64 14.46 11.36 -3.21
N ARG A 65 14.20 10.18 -2.60
CA ARG A 65 14.31 8.85 -3.22
C ARG A 65 12.93 8.24 -3.49
N PHE A 66 11.87 9.05 -3.53
CA PHE A 66 10.51 8.51 -3.67
C PHE A 66 10.29 7.77 -5.00
N ASP A 67 11.00 8.14 -6.07
CA ASP A 67 10.97 7.39 -7.33
C ASP A 67 11.51 5.96 -7.17
N GLU A 68 12.55 5.77 -6.36
CA GLU A 68 13.07 4.45 -6.01
C GLU A 68 12.05 3.65 -5.19
N VAL A 69 11.32 4.32 -4.28
CA VAL A 69 10.22 3.71 -3.52
C VAL A 69 9.10 3.24 -4.44
N LYS A 70 8.73 4.01 -5.47
CA LYS A 70 7.71 3.58 -6.46
C LYS A 70 8.13 2.33 -7.22
N VAL A 71 9.39 2.27 -7.65
CA VAL A 71 9.94 1.08 -8.34
C VAL A 71 9.99 -0.11 -7.37
N MET A 72 10.45 0.10 -6.14
CA MET A 72 10.50 -0.95 -5.13
C MET A 72 9.10 -1.47 -4.77
N TYR A 73 8.09 -0.61 -4.72
CA TYR A 73 6.71 -1.02 -4.48
C TYR A 73 6.21 -2.02 -5.53
N ARG A 74 6.53 -1.83 -6.82
CA ARG A 74 6.22 -2.82 -7.87
C ARG A 74 6.98 -4.12 -7.64
N ARG A 75 8.27 -4.04 -7.35
CA ARG A 75 9.13 -5.21 -7.09
C ARG A 75 8.65 -6.04 -5.91
N VAL A 76 8.24 -5.38 -4.82
CA VAL A 76 7.64 -6.02 -3.65
C VAL A 76 6.33 -6.72 -4.02
N ASN A 77 5.48 -6.09 -4.83
CA ASN A 77 4.25 -6.73 -5.30
C ASN A 77 4.53 -8.05 -6.04
N ASP A 78 5.50 -8.03 -6.96
CA ASP A 78 5.91 -9.23 -7.70
C ASP A 78 6.50 -10.28 -6.74
N MET A 79 7.35 -9.86 -5.80
CA MET A 79 7.95 -10.71 -4.77
C MET A 79 6.90 -11.35 -3.86
N PHE A 80 5.78 -10.66 -3.60
CA PHE A 80 4.67 -11.16 -2.79
C PHE A 80 3.70 -12.08 -3.58
N GLY A 81 3.92 -12.28 -4.88
CA GLY A 81 3.10 -13.13 -5.73
C GLY A 81 2.00 -12.40 -6.50
N ASP A 82 2.20 -11.12 -6.79
CA ASP A 82 1.28 -10.25 -7.55
C ASP A 82 -0.12 -10.16 -6.92
N ILE A 83 -0.17 -9.49 -5.77
CA ILE A 83 -1.37 -9.42 -4.94
C ILE A 83 -2.30 -8.28 -5.34
N VAL A 84 -3.56 -8.39 -4.93
CA VAL A 84 -4.49 -7.26 -4.92
C VAL A 84 -4.05 -6.25 -3.87
N LYS A 85 -3.83 -5.00 -4.29
CA LYS A 85 -3.32 -3.91 -3.45
C LYS A 85 -4.43 -2.91 -3.17
N VAL A 86 -5.07 -3.06 -2.02
CA VAL A 86 -6.08 -2.15 -1.47
C VAL A 86 -5.93 -2.13 0.04
N THR A 87 -6.46 -1.14 0.76
CA THR A 87 -6.36 -1.13 2.22
C THR A 87 -6.94 -2.43 2.83
N PRO A 88 -6.19 -3.16 3.68
CA PRO A 88 -4.87 -2.85 4.22
C PRO A 88 -3.66 -3.43 3.45
N SER A 89 -3.81 -4.34 2.49
CA SER A 89 -2.70 -4.97 1.75
C SER A 89 -1.79 -3.98 1.01
N SER A 90 -2.33 -2.87 0.50
CA SER A 90 -1.52 -1.80 -0.12
C SER A 90 -0.53 -1.17 0.85
N LYS A 91 -0.90 -1.06 2.14
CA LYS A 91 -0.01 -0.58 3.19
C LYS A 91 1.15 -1.57 3.38
N VAL A 92 0.86 -2.86 3.41
CA VAL A 92 1.87 -3.92 3.61
C VAL A 92 2.96 -3.84 2.54
N VAL A 93 2.57 -3.70 1.27
CA VAL A 93 3.52 -3.50 0.15
C VAL A 93 4.32 -2.21 0.32
N GLY A 94 3.68 -1.14 0.78
CA GLY A 94 4.32 0.16 1.06
C GLY A 94 5.37 0.07 2.18
N ASP A 95 5.03 -0.54 3.31
CA ASP A 95 5.91 -0.70 4.46
C ASP A 95 7.16 -1.53 4.06
N MET A 96 6.97 -2.61 3.29
CA MET A 96 8.08 -3.42 2.78
C MET A 96 8.95 -2.64 1.78
N ALA A 97 8.34 -1.86 0.88
CA ALA A 97 9.09 -1.07 -0.09
C ALA A 97 9.97 -0.02 0.60
N LEU A 98 9.44 0.69 1.60
CA LEU A 98 10.21 1.62 2.42
C LEU A 98 11.35 0.91 3.15
N PHE A 99 11.06 -0.23 3.78
CA PHE A 99 12.05 -1.04 4.49
C PHE A 99 13.21 -1.44 3.57
N MET A 100 12.91 -1.92 2.36
CA MET A 100 13.94 -2.34 1.41
C MET A 100 14.78 -1.17 0.90
N VAL A 101 14.17 -0.04 0.55
CA VAL A 101 14.89 1.16 0.08
C VAL A 101 15.78 1.75 1.18
N GLN A 102 15.27 1.79 2.42
CA GLN A 102 15.98 2.30 3.59
C GLN A 102 17.23 1.46 3.91
N ASN A 103 17.12 0.14 3.77
CA ASN A 103 18.19 -0.80 4.11
C ASN A 103 19.02 -1.24 2.89
N HIS A 104 18.82 -0.60 1.73
CA HIS A 104 19.53 -0.91 0.49
C HIS A 104 19.43 -2.39 0.07
N LEU A 105 18.23 -2.96 0.18
CA LEU A 105 17.97 -4.38 -0.06
C LEU A 105 17.40 -4.62 -1.46
N THR A 106 17.86 -5.70 -2.07
CA THR A 106 17.21 -6.35 -3.22
C THR A 106 16.32 -7.51 -2.76
N GLU A 107 15.50 -8.06 -3.66
CA GLU A 107 14.70 -9.27 -3.36
C GLU A 107 15.61 -10.46 -3.06
N GLN A 108 16.77 -10.54 -3.73
CA GLN A 108 17.74 -11.59 -3.46
C GLN A 108 18.29 -11.48 -2.04
N ASP A 109 18.57 -10.27 -1.57
CA ASP A 109 19.00 -10.05 -0.18
C ASP A 109 17.96 -10.51 0.83
N VAL A 110 16.68 -10.24 0.55
CA VAL A 110 15.57 -10.71 1.38
C VAL A 110 15.51 -12.24 1.39
N LEU A 111 15.68 -12.89 0.23
CA LEU A 111 15.61 -14.35 0.10
C LEU A 111 16.82 -15.09 0.70
N GLU A 112 17.98 -14.45 0.74
CA GLU A 112 19.23 -15.07 1.24
C GLU A 112 19.50 -14.73 2.71
N ARG A 113 19.25 -13.48 3.10
CA ARG A 113 19.62 -12.93 4.41
C ARG A 113 18.41 -12.57 5.27
N GLY A 114 17.18 -12.78 4.79
CA GLY A 114 15.95 -12.37 5.48
C GLY A 114 15.74 -13.00 6.85
N HIS A 115 16.31 -14.17 7.14
CA HIS A 115 16.19 -14.81 8.45
C HIS A 115 16.74 -13.97 9.61
N SER A 116 17.74 -13.12 9.34
CA SER A 116 18.31 -12.19 10.34
C SER A 116 17.68 -10.79 10.30
N MET A 117 16.72 -10.53 9.41
CA MET A 117 16.09 -9.22 9.26
C MET A 117 14.82 -9.12 10.10
N ASP A 118 14.56 -7.95 10.67
CA ASP A 118 13.30 -7.67 11.36
C ASP A 118 12.35 -6.95 10.39
N PHE A 119 11.46 -7.74 9.78
CA PHE A 119 10.48 -7.24 8.82
C PHE A 119 9.44 -6.35 9.51
N PRO A 120 8.83 -5.38 8.79
CA PRO A 120 7.72 -4.59 9.31
C PRO A 120 6.59 -5.47 9.83
N GLY A 121 5.96 -5.09 10.95
CA GLY A 121 4.89 -5.88 11.57
C GLY A 121 3.74 -6.21 10.63
N SER A 122 3.33 -5.25 9.80
CA SER A 122 2.27 -5.43 8.79
C SER A 122 2.59 -6.52 7.76
N VAL A 123 3.88 -6.72 7.44
CA VAL A 123 4.35 -7.79 6.55
C VAL A 123 4.26 -9.13 7.25
N VAL A 124 4.70 -9.20 8.51
CA VAL A 124 4.59 -10.43 9.31
C VAL A 124 3.13 -10.84 9.50
N GLU A 125 2.24 -9.89 9.83
CA GLU A 125 0.78 -10.10 9.97
C GLU A 125 0.14 -10.58 8.66
N MET A 126 0.52 -9.99 7.52
CA MET A 126 0.01 -10.46 6.24
C MET A 126 0.45 -11.89 5.96
N PHE A 127 1.74 -12.20 6.10
CA PHE A 127 2.27 -13.53 5.82
C PHE A 127 1.87 -14.57 6.88
N SER A 128 1.46 -14.18 8.08
CA SER A 128 0.85 -15.08 9.07
C SER A 128 -0.59 -15.44 8.71
N GLY A 129 -1.19 -14.74 7.75
CA GLY A 129 -2.56 -14.98 7.30
C GLY A 129 -3.61 -14.12 8.01
N ASP A 130 -3.22 -13.13 8.82
CA ASP A 130 -4.15 -12.28 9.60
C ASP A 130 -5.01 -11.40 8.69
N LEU A 131 -4.54 -11.15 7.46
CA LEU A 131 -5.28 -10.44 6.40
C LEU A 131 -6.07 -11.39 5.48
N GLY A 132 -6.09 -12.69 5.80
CA GLY A 132 -6.65 -13.75 4.96
C GLY A 132 -5.64 -14.33 3.97
N GLN A 133 -6.15 -15.02 2.95
CA GLN A 133 -5.34 -15.74 1.96
C GLN A 133 -5.37 -15.02 0.61
N PRO A 134 -4.21 -14.72 -0.02
CA PRO A 134 -4.17 -14.19 -1.37
C PRO A 134 -4.55 -15.27 -2.39
N TYR A 135 -4.97 -14.84 -3.58
CA TYR A 135 -5.14 -15.74 -4.71
C TYR A 135 -3.82 -16.46 -5.02
N GLY A 136 -3.87 -17.78 -5.21
CA GLY A 136 -2.66 -18.60 -5.43
C GLY A 136 -1.84 -18.90 -4.17
N GLY A 137 -2.21 -18.33 -3.00
CA GLY A 137 -1.47 -18.48 -1.75
C GLY A 137 -0.16 -17.68 -1.72
N PHE A 138 0.55 -17.75 -0.59
CA PHE A 138 1.81 -17.03 -0.41
C PHE A 138 2.99 -17.77 -1.07
N PRO A 139 4.00 -17.04 -1.60
CA PRO A 139 5.27 -17.65 -1.99
C PRO A 139 5.96 -18.34 -0.80
N LYS A 140 5.96 -19.68 -0.78
CA LYS A 140 6.33 -20.50 0.40
C LYS A 140 7.68 -20.13 1.02
N LYS A 141 8.73 -20.07 0.20
CA LYS A 141 10.09 -19.73 0.69
C LYS A 141 10.12 -18.38 1.39
N LEU A 142 9.44 -17.38 0.83
CA LEU A 142 9.38 -16.04 1.40
C LEU A 142 8.57 -16.03 2.71
N GLN A 143 7.45 -16.75 2.74
CA GLN A 143 6.63 -16.89 3.94
C GLN A 143 7.43 -17.52 5.09
N GLU A 144 8.18 -18.58 4.83
CA GLU A 144 9.05 -19.22 5.82
C GLU A 144 10.12 -18.26 6.37
N ILE A 145 10.74 -17.46 5.49
CA ILE A 145 11.74 -16.45 5.86
C ILE A 145 11.14 -15.37 6.77
N ILE A 146 9.98 -14.83 6.39
CA ILE A 146 9.30 -13.75 7.13
C ILE A 146 8.80 -14.24 8.49
N LEU A 147 8.24 -15.45 8.55
CA LEU A 147 7.62 -15.99 9.75
C LEU A 147 8.60 -16.59 10.76
N LYS A 148 9.83 -16.93 10.34
CA LYS A 148 10.88 -17.45 11.22
C LYS A 148 10.41 -18.62 12.10
N GLY A 149 9.64 -19.54 11.52
CA GLY A 149 9.11 -20.72 12.20
C GLY A 149 7.76 -20.55 12.90
N LYS A 150 7.14 -19.36 12.86
CA LYS A 150 5.74 -19.20 13.25
C LYS A 150 4.83 -19.93 12.25
N GLU A 151 3.85 -20.66 12.75
CA GLU A 151 2.86 -21.33 11.89
C GLU A 151 1.85 -20.32 11.31
N PRO A 152 1.65 -20.27 9.98
CA PRO A 152 0.66 -19.40 9.37
C PRO A 152 -0.76 -19.96 9.52
N LEU A 153 -1.71 -19.05 9.64
CA LEU A 153 -3.13 -19.31 9.53
C LEU A 153 -3.52 -19.57 8.07
N THR A 154 -4.43 -20.52 7.86
CA THR A 154 -5.03 -20.83 6.55
C THR A 154 -6.55 -20.68 6.53
N VAL A 155 -7.15 -20.50 7.70
CA VAL A 155 -8.59 -20.29 7.90
C VAL A 155 -8.93 -18.80 7.91
N ARG A 156 -10.23 -18.47 8.01
CA ARG A 156 -10.67 -17.08 8.12
C ARG A 156 -10.25 -16.52 9.49
N PRO A 157 -9.46 -15.44 9.58
CA PRO A 157 -8.91 -14.95 10.86
C PRO A 157 -9.96 -14.68 11.94
N GLY A 158 -11.13 -14.16 11.54
CA GLY A 158 -12.25 -13.91 12.46
C GLY A 158 -12.94 -15.16 13.01
N GLU A 159 -12.50 -16.38 12.68
CA GLU A 159 -12.92 -17.62 13.34
C GLU A 159 -12.11 -17.93 14.61
N LEU A 160 -10.96 -17.25 14.77
CA LEU A 160 -10.04 -17.43 15.90
C LEU A 160 -10.17 -16.32 16.94
N LEU A 161 -11.00 -15.31 16.68
CA LEU A 161 -11.26 -14.22 17.61
C LEU A 161 -12.36 -14.61 18.59
N GLU A 162 -12.15 -14.28 19.86
CA GLU A 162 -13.19 -14.42 20.88
C GLU A 162 -14.39 -13.52 20.54
N PRO A 163 -15.63 -13.97 20.83
CA PRO A 163 -16.81 -13.12 20.75
C PRO A 163 -16.66 -11.88 21.63
N VAL A 164 -17.20 -10.75 21.17
CA VAL A 164 -17.27 -9.52 21.95
C VAL A 164 -18.68 -9.40 22.51
N ASP A 165 -18.79 -9.31 23.85
CA ASP A 165 -20.02 -9.01 24.59
C ASP A 165 -20.41 -7.53 24.53
#